data_AF-A0A3E0W681-F1
#
_entry.id   AF-A0A3E0W681-F1
#
_cell.length_a   1.000
_cell.length_b   1.000
_cell.length_c   1.000
_cell.angle_alpha   90.00
_cell.angle_beta   90.00
_cell.angle_gamma   90.00
#
_symmetry.space_group_name_H-M   'P 1'
#
loop_
_entity.id
_entity.type
_entity.pdbx_description
1 polymer ?
#
loop_
_entity_poly.entity_id
_entity_poly.type
_entity_poly.pdbx_seq_one_letter_code
_entity_poly.pdbx_strand_id
1 'polypeptide(L)'
;MVHRLCSHKVRGDRNRLGFSLQLVTARHLGTFLEDPLDVPNAVVEHMAAQVGVAEPSCVNGYLDRRATRFEHQAEIAEVYGYVSYASAEAEMIDWLDGQAWTTGDQPKPLFYAAVGWLRARRVLLPGVTTLRDEVASVRKKAETRRSSPWTWCI
;
A
#
# COMPACT_ATOMS: atom_id res chain seq x y z
N MET A 1 -17.77 9.33 -2.67
CA MET A 1 -17.15 8.85 -1.40
C MET A 1 -15.81 9.56 -1.10
N VAL A 2 -15.72 10.87 -1.40
CA VAL A 2 -14.57 11.76 -1.13
C VAL A 2 -15.01 12.98 -0.29
N HIS A 3 -16.21 12.91 0.30
CA HIS A 3 -16.93 14.02 0.95
C HIS A 3 -16.28 14.56 2.24
N ARG A 4 -15.07 14.10 2.58
CA ARG A 4 -14.33 14.47 3.79
C ARG A 4 -12.91 14.97 3.46
N LEU A 5 -12.76 15.73 2.37
CA LEU A 5 -11.54 16.52 2.12
C LEU A 5 -11.49 17.84 2.91
N CYS A 6 -12.42 18.05 3.85
CA CYS A 6 -12.52 19.25 4.68
C CYS A 6 -11.45 19.30 5.79
N SER A 7 -10.19 19.06 5.44
CA SER A 7 -9.06 19.40 6.30
C SER A 7 -8.55 20.79 5.93
N HIS A 8 -8.21 21.60 6.94
CA HIS A 8 -7.62 22.92 6.71
C HIS A 8 -6.29 22.88 5.95
N LYS A 9 -5.66 21.70 5.82
CA LYS A 9 -4.39 21.47 5.10
C LYS A 9 -4.56 21.28 3.59
N VAL A 10 -5.72 20.83 3.11
CA VAL A 10 -5.97 20.54 1.69
C VAL A 10 -6.76 21.69 1.04
N ARG A 11 -6.13 22.86 0.93
CA ARG A 11 -6.75 24.06 0.33
C ARG A 11 -6.32 24.24 -1.12
N GLY A 12 -7.26 24.65 -1.97
CA GLY A 12 -7.04 24.91 -3.40
C GLY A 12 -7.21 23.69 -4.29
N ASP A 13 -7.64 23.92 -5.53
CA ASP A 13 -8.05 22.86 -6.47
C ASP A 13 -6.96 21.85 -6.77
N ARG A 14 -5.74 22.31 -7.05
CA ARG A 14 -4.59 21.43 -7.30
C ARG A 14 -4.31 20.47 -6.14
N ASN A 15 -4.44 20.96 -4.90
CA ASN A 15 -4.15 20.18 -3.70
C ASN A 15 -5.27 19.18 -3.43
N ARG A 16 -6.53 19.58 -3.62
CA ARG A 16 -7.70 18.70 -3.50
C ARG A 16 -7.65 17.57 -4.51
N LEU A 17 -7.30 17.88 -5.75
CA LEU A 17 -7.14 16.88 -6.81
C LEU A 17 -5.95 15.95 -6.53
N GLY A 18 -4.76 16.49 -6.25
CA GLY A 18 -3.58 15.69 -5.91
C GLY A 18 -3.77 14.80 -4.67
N PHE A 19 -4.43 15.30 -3.62
CA PHE A 19 -4.80 14.51 -2.45
C PHE A 19 -5.75 13.36 -2.83
N SER A 20 -6.77 13.64 -3.65
CA SER A 20 -7.73 12.62 -4.08
C SER A 20 -7.07 11.51 -4.90
N LEU A 21 -6.09 11.85 -5.74
CA LEU A 21 -5.30 10.91 -6.53
C LEU A 21 -4.45 10.01 -5.62
N GLN A 22 -3.74 10.57 -4.64
CA GLN A 22 -3.00 9.76 -3.66
C GLN A 22 -3.92 8.82 -2.87
N LEU A 23 -5.09 9.32 -2.46
CA LEU A 23 -6.04 8.53 -1.70
C LEU A 23 -6.61 7.36 -2.51
N VAL A 24 -7.00 7.59 -3.77
CA VAL A 24 -7.58 6.54 -4.61
C VAL A 24 -6.54 5.50 -5.00
N THR A 25 -5.31 5.92 -5.30
CA THR A 25 -4.19 5.02 -5.60
C THR A 25 -3.80 4.17 -4.39
N ALA A 26 -3.67 4.77 -3.20
CA ALA A 26 -3.42 4.03 -1.96
C ALA A 26 -4.52 3.00 -1.64
N ARG A 27 -5.79 3.33 -1.90
CA ARG A 27 -6.90 2.37 -1.74
C ARG A 27 -6.87 1.23 -2.75
N HIS A 28 -6.55 1.54 -3.99
CA HIS A 28 -6.57 0.56 -5.06
C HIS A 28 -5.34 -0.36 -5.03
N LEU A 29 -4.15 0.20 -4.89
CA LEU A 29 -2.87 -0.50 -4.93
C LEU A 29 -2.43 -1.00 -3.55
N GLY A 30 -2.86 -0.34 -2.47
CA GLY A 30 -2.34 -0.61 -1.12
C GLY A 30 -1.03 0.12 -0.82
N THR A 31 -0.56 1.02 -1.69
CA THR A 31 0.63 1.85 -1.47
C THR A 31 0.50 3.17 -2.24
N PHE A 32 1.33 4.15 -1.89
CA PHE A 32 1.39 5.43 -2.60
C PHE A 32 2.30 5.30 -3.82
N LEU A 33 1.93 5.93 -4.93
CA LEU A 33 2.82 6.08 -6.08
C LEU A 33 4.00 6.99 -5.73
N GLU A 34 5.16 6.70 -6.34
CA GLU A 34 6.34 7.57 -6.25
C GLU A 34 6.06 8.94 -6.87
N ASP A 35 5.44 8.94 -8.05
CA ASP A 35 4.80 10.10 -8.65
C ASP A 35 3.27 9.98 -8.50
N PRO A 36 2.63 10.81 -7.65
CA PRO A 36 1.17 10.85 -7.51
C PRO A 36 0.38 11.13 -8.78
N LEU A 37 1.04 11.66 -9.83
CA LEU A 37 0.43 12.00 -11.11
C LEU A 37 0.62 10.92 -12.17
N ASP A 38 1.34 9.84 -11.88
CA ASP A 38 1.51 8.68 -12.77
C ASP A 38 0.25 7.81 -12.78
N VAL A 39 -0.84 8.40 -13.27
CA VAL A 39 -2.15 7.77 -13.42
C VAL A 39 -2.70 8.08 -14.81
N PRO A 40 -3.57 7.22 -15.37
CA PRO A 40 -4.26 7.52 -16.62
C PRO A 40 -5.06 8.83 -16.51
N ASN A 41 -5.06 9.66 -17.56
CA ASN A 41 -5.76 10.94 -17.55
C ASN A 41 -7.27 10.81 -17.25
N ALA A 42 -7.90 9.71 -17.68
CA ALA A 42 -9.28 9.40 -17.33
C ALA A 42 -9.54 9.34 -15.80
N VAL A 43 -8.54 8.92 -15.01
CA VAL A 43 -8.63 8.94 -13.54
C VAL A 43 -8.55 10.36 -13.01
N VAL A 44 -7.68 11.20 -13.58
CA VAL A 44 -7.55 12.62 -13.21
C VAL A 44 -8.86 13.37 -13.46
N GLU A 45 -9.44 13.23 -14.66
CA GLU A 45 -10.71 13.84 -15.03
C GLU A 45 -11.86 13.38 -14.12
N HIS A 46 -11.93 12.06 -13.89
CA HIS A 46 -12.94 11.49 -13.00
C HIS A 46 -12.81 12.03 -11.57
N MET A 47 -11.59 12.15 -11.05
CA MET A 47 -11.34 12.67 -9.71
C MET A 47 -11.60 14.17 -9.62
N ALA A 48 -11.23 14.95 -10.62
CA ALA A 48 -11.55 16.37 -10.70
C ALA A 48 -13.06 16.60 -10.58
N ALA A 49 -13.87 15.84 -11.33
CA ALA A 49 -15.33 15.90 -11.22
C ALA A 49 -15.83 15.54 -9.81
N GLN A 50 -15.30 14.48 -9.20
CA GLN A 50 -15.71 14.04 -7.86
C GLN A 50 -15.35 15.04 -6.75
N VAL A 51 -14.26 15.79 -6.91
CA VAL A 51 -13.84 16.83 -5.96
C VAL A 51 -14.28 18.22 -6.38
N GLY A 52 -15.05 18.39 -7.45
CA GLY A 52 -15.51 19.71 -7.91
C GLY A 52 -14.37 20.66 -8.29
N VAL A 53 -13.37 20.13 -9.00
CA VAL A 53 -12.29 20.90 -9.63
C VAL A 53 -12.65 21.07 -11.11
N ALA A 54 -12.76 22.31 -11.56
CA ALA A 54 -13.23 22.63 -12.92
C ALA A 54 -12.16 22.39 -13.99
N GLU A 55 -10.88 22.63 -13.66
CA GLU A 55 -9.75 22.51 -14.58
C GLU A 55 -8.79 21.41 -14.12
N PRO A 56 -8.88 20.17 -14.66
CA PRO A 56 -8.05 19.05 -14.22
C PRO A 56 -6.54 19.29 -14.41
N SER A 57 -6.15 20.08 -15.42
CA SER A 57 -4.73 20.37 -15.68
C SER A 57 -4.05 21.15 -14.56
N CYS A 58 -4.82 21.75 -13.62
CA CYS A 58 -4.27 22.41 -12.44
C CYS A 58 -3.42 21.46 -11.57
N VAL A 59 -3.64 20.15 -11.69
CA VAL A 59 -2.89 19.12 -10.95
C VAL A 59 -1.41 19.09 -11.34
N ASN A 60 -1.03 19.58 -12.52
CA ASN A 60 0.37 19.61 -12.95
C ASN A 60 1.26 20.43 -12.01
N GLY A 61 0.71 21.46 -11.36
CA GLY A 61 1.40 22.24 -10.33
C GLY A 61 1.35 21.63 -8.92
N TYR A 62 0.77 20.44 -8.76
CA TYR A 62 0.62 19.81 -7.45
C TYR A 62 1.98 19.53 -6.78
N LEU A 63 2.98 19.14 -7.57
CA LEU A 63 4.32 18.78 -7.09
C LEU A 63 5.30 19.96 -6.98
N ASP A 64 4.88 21.19 -7.32
CA ASP A 64 5.72 22.40 -7.19
C ASP A 64 6.29 22.57 -5.77
N ARG A 65 5.53 22.10 -4.77
CA ARG A 65 5.95 22.06 -3.36
C ARG A 65 6.09 20.61 -2.92
N ARG A 66 7.28 20.04 -3.07
CA ARG A 66 7.57 18.63 -2.71
C ARG A 66 7.12 18.25 -1.29
N ALA A 67 7.20 19.15 -0.31
CA ALA A 67 6.75 18.89 1.07
C ALA A 67 5.26 18.50 1.15
N THR A 68 4.41 19.13 0.31
CA THR A 68 2.96 18.89 0.29
C THR A 68 2.59 17.45 -0.06
N ARG A 69 3.42 16.74 -0.84
CA ARG A 69 3.15 15.34 -1.18
C ARG A 69 3.19 14.42 0.05
N PHE A 70 4.22 14.57 0.87
CA PHE A 70 4.46 13.72 2.03
C PHE A 70 3.54 14.08 3.19
N GLU A 71 3.23 15.37 3.34
CA GLU A 71 2.20 15.85 4.27
C GLU A 71 0.84 15.21 3.95
N HIS A 72 0.45 15.14 2.68
CA HIS A 72 -0.79 14.49 2.26
C HIS A 72 -0.74 12.98 2.48
N GLN A 73 0.38 12.29 2.22
CA GLN A 73 0.51 10.86 2.52
C GLN A 73 0.34 10.58 4.01
N ALA A 74 0.99 11.37 4.87
CA ALA A 74 0.86 11.25 6.32
C ALA A 74 -0.58 11.50 6.78
N GLU A 75 -1.22 12.53 6.25
CA GLU A 75 -2.62 12.85 6.56
C GLU A 75 -3.58 11.76 6.07
N ILE A 76 -3.37 11.20 4.87
CA ILE A 76 -4.15 10.07 4.38
C ILE A 76 -3.97 8.86 5.29
N ALA A 77 -2.73 8.56 5.69
CA ALA A 77 -2.46 7.42 6.55
C ALA A 77 -3.14 7.57 7.92
N GLU A 78 -3.04 8.74 8.53
CA GLU A 78 -3.68 9.07 9.80
C GLU A 78 -5.22 8.99 9.71
N VAL A 79 -5.82 9.69 8.75
CA VAL A 79 -7.28 9.81 8.64
C VAL A 79 -7.94 8.49 8.23
N TYR A 80 -7.28 7.69 7.38
CA TYR A 80 -7.83 6.44 6.87
C TYR A 80 -7.30 5.19 7.57
N GLY A 81 -6.44 5.36 8.58
CA GLY A 81 -5.93 4.28 9.43
C GLY A 81 -4.99 3.33 8.68
N TYR A 82 -4.15 3.86 7.80
CA TYR A 82 -3.06 3.07 7.23
C TYR A 82 -1.88 3.04 8.19
N VAL A 83 -1.22 1.88 8.26
CA VAL A 83 0.00 1.68 9.05
C VAL A 83 1.19 1.35 8.15
N SER A 84 2.40 1.62 8.64
CA SER A 84 3.61 1.33 7.89
C SER A 84 3.88 -0.18 7.82
N TYR A 85 4.49 -0.64 6.73
CA TYR A 85 4.93 -2.03 6.62
C TYR A 85 5.82 -2.46 7.81
N ALA A 86 6.78 -1.63 8.21
CA ALA A 86 7.69 -1.91 9.33
C ALA A 86 6.96 -2.22 10.65
N SER A 87 5.76 -1.65 10.88
CA SER A 87 4.98 -1.92 12.09
C SER A 87 4.26 -3.27 12.08
N ALA A 88 4.04 -3.85 10.91
CA ALA A 88 3.30 -5.11 10.72
C ALA A 88 4.16 -6.25 10.17
N GLU A 89 5.44 -5.98 9.85
CA GLU A 89 6.35 -6.93 9.22
C GLU A 89 6.49 -8.23 10.02
N ALA A 90 6.74 -8.14 11.32
CA ALA A 90 6.88 -9.33 12.17
C ALA A 90 5.60 -10.17 12.22
N GLU A 91 4.44 -9.55 12.40
CA GLU A 91 3.14 -10.24 12.42
C GLU A 91 2.84 -10.91 11.07
N MET A 92 3.19 -10.23 9.96
CA MET A 92 3.03 -10.75 8.61
C MET A 92 3.92 -11.97 8.36
N ILE A 93 5.19 -11.90 8.80
CA ILE A 93 6.14 -13.01 8.69
C ILE A 93 5.65 -14.23 9.49
N ASP A 94 5.19 -14.03 10.73
CA ASP A 94 4.66 -15.12 11.56
C ASP A 94 3.41 -15.75 10.93
N TRP A 95 2.51 -14.92 10.40
CA TRP A 95 1.34 -15.42 9.67
C TRP A 95 1.72 -16.20 8.40
N LEU A 96 2.69 -15.71 7.63
CA LEU A 96 3.19 -16.39 6.43
C LEU A 96 3.86 -17.73 6.75
N ASP A 97 4.59 -17.85 7.86
CA ASP A 97 5.21 -19.12 8.28
C ASP A 97 4.13 -20.18 8.50
N GLY A 98 3.03 -19.81 9.17
CA GLY A 98 1.86 -20.68 9.35
C GLY A 98 1.20 -21.09 8.03
N GLN A 99 1.09 -20.18 7.06
CA GLN A 99 0.54 -20.49 5.73
C GLN A 99 1.46 -21.44 4.95
N ALA A 100 2.77 -21.16 4.91
CA ALA A 100 3.75 -21.98 4.21
C ALA A 100 3.81 -23.41 4.78
N TRP A 101 3.66 -23.55 6.10
CA TRP A 101 3.62 -24.85 6.76
C TRP A 101 2.38 -25.67 6.38
N THR A 102 1.20 -25.03 6.39
CA THR A 102 -0.09 -25.70 6.25
C THR A 102 -0.39 -26.11 4.81
N THR A 103 -0.11 -25.22 3.85
CA THR A 103 -0.57 -25.42 2.47
C THR A 103 0.53 -25.99 1.56
N GLY A 104 1.82 -25.83 1.92
CA GLY A 104 2.93 -26.20 1.02
C GLY A 104 2.93 -25.41 -0.29
N ASP A 105 2.36 -24.20 -0.25
CA ASP A 105 2.09 -23.38 -1.43
C ASP A 105 3.35 -22.98 -2.20
N GLN A 106 3.20 -22.89 -3.53
CA GLN A 106 4.23 -22.32 -4.39
C GLN A 106 4.46 -20.82 -4.05
N PRO A 107 5.63 -20.25 -4.39
CA PRO A 107 5.97 -18.86 -4.03
C PRO A 107 4.93 -17.81 -4.49
N LYS A 108 4.27 -18.05 -5.63
CA LYS A 108 3.31 -17.11 -6.21
C LYS A 108 2.01 -17.02 -5.40
N PRO A 109 1.32 -18.12 -5.03
CA PRO A 109 0.21 -18.09 -4.08
C PRO A 109 0.55 -17.40 -2.75
N LEU A 110 1.69 -17.73 -2.12
CA LEU A 110 2.10 -17.09 -0.85
C LEU A 110 2.29 -15.57 -1.00
N PHE A 111 2.86 -15.13 -2.13
CA PHE A 111 3.01 -13.71 -2.41
C PHE A 111 1.66 -12.98 -2.47
N TYR A 112 0.68 -13.52 -3.21
CA TYR A 112 -0.65 -12.90 -3.28
C TYR A 112 -1.40 -12.98 -1.94
N ALA A 113 -1.18 -14.04 -1.17
CA ALA A 113 -1.72 -14.17 0.18
C ALA A 113 -1.16 -13.07 1.10
N ALA A 114 0.15 -12.80 1.03
CA ALA A 114 0.79 -11.70 1.77
C ALA A 114 0.21 -10.33 1.38
N VAL A 115 0.07 -10.06 0.08
CA VAL A 115 -0.56 -8.83 -0.42
C VAL A 115 -1.99 -8.69 0.12
N GLY A 116 -2.78 -9.77 0.08
CA GLY A 116 -4.14 -9.78 0.62
C GLY A 116 -4.19 -9.50 2.12
N TRP A 117 -3.29 -10.12 2.88
CA TRP A 117 -3.17 -9.94 4.32
C TRP A 117 -2.85 -8.49 4.70
N LEU A 118 -1.87 -7.88 4.01
CA LEU A 118 -1.46 -6.49 4.23
C LEU A 118 -2.59 -5.52 3.92
N ARG A 119 -3.25 -5.69 2.77
CA ARG A 119 -4.38 -4.84 2.37
C ARG A 119 -5.57 -4.95 3.32
N ALA A 120 -5.90 -6.15 3.77
CA ALA A 120 -6.99 -6.37 4.72
C ALA A 120 -6.77 -5.64 6.06
N ARG A 121 -5.51 -5.44 6.46
CA ARG A 121 -5.10 -4.74 7.69
C ARG A 121 -4.72 -3.28 7.47
N ARG A 122 -4.92 -2.74 6.26
CA ARG A 122 -4.49 -1.38 5.86
C ARG A 122 -3.00 -1.12 6.10
N VAL A 123 -2.17 -2.15 5.94
CA VAL A 123 -0.73 -1.99 5.93
C VAL A 123 -0.31 -1.51 4.54
N LEU A 124 0.47 -0.42 4.48
CA LEU A 124 1.04 0.06 3.22
C LEU A 124 2.01 -1.00 2.68
N LEU A 125 1.83 -1.40 1.42
CA LEU A 125 2.67 -2.41 0.80
C LEU A 125 4.12 -1.92 0.70
N PRO A 126 5.10 -2.78 1.02
CA PRO A 126 6.50 -2.50 0.73
C PRO A 126 6.75 -2.63 -0.79
N GLY A 127 7.97 -2.32 -1.21
CA GLY A 127 8.40 -2.59 -2.59
C GLY A 127 8.20 -4.07 -2.95
N VAL A 128 7.87 -4.34 -4.22
CA VAL A 128 7.59 -5.70 -4.71
C VAL A 128 8.76 -6.64 -4.46
N THR A 129 9.99 -6.16 -4.61
CA THR A 129 11.21 -6.93 -4.33
C THR A 129 11.33 -7.31 -2.86
N THR A 130 11.08 -6.37 -1.94
CA THR A 130 11.07 -6.62 -0.49
C THR A 130 10.08 -7.74 -0.15
N LEU A 131 8.84 -7.64 -0.62
CA LEU A 131 7.83 -8.65 -0.32
C LEU A 131 8.17 -10.02 -0.91
N ARG A 132 8.71 -10.06 -2.13
CA ARG A 132 9.18 -11.29 -2.78
C ARG A 132 10.27 -11.96 -1.96
N ASP A 133 11.24 -11.18 -1.50
CA ASP A 133 12.41 -11.68 -0.78
C ASP A 133 12.00 -12.23 0.60
N GLU A 134 11.06 -11.58 1.30
CA GLU A 134 10.48 -12.09 2.55
C GLU A 134 9.72 -13.42 2.35
N VAL A 135 8.86 -13.49 1.33
CA VAL A 135 8.14 -14.73 1.00
C VAL A 135 9.11 -15.88 0.69
N ALA A 136 10.18 -15.60 -0.06
CA ALA A 136 11.21 -16.59 -0.35
C ALA A 136 11.97 -17.04 0.91
N SER A 137 12.29 -16.10 1.81
CA SER A 137 12.97 -16.34 3.08
C SER A 137 12.14 -17.23 4.01
N VAL A 138 10.86 -16.90 4.21
CA VAL A 138 9.94 -17.68 5.05
C VAL A 138 9.78 -19.10 4.51
N ARG A 139 9.55 -19.25 3.20
CA ARG A 139 9.44 -20.58 2.58
C ARG A 139 10.70 -21.42 2.80
N LYS A 140 11.90 -20.85 2.59
CA LYS A 140 13.16 -21.57 2.78
C LYS A 140 13.31 -22.06 4.22
N LYS A 141 12.90 -21.25 5.21
CA LYS A 141 12.89 -21.64 6.62
C LYS A 141 11.93 -22.80 6.89
N ALA A 142 10.71 -22.75 6.34
CA ALA A 142 9.72 -23.82 6.47
C ALA A 142 10.19 -25.14 5.83
N GLU A 143 10.80 -25.09 4.65
CA GLU A 143 11.37 -26.27 3.97
C GLU A 143 12.52 -26.89 4.78
N THR A 144 13.41 -26.07 5.33
CA THR A 144 14.52 -26.54 6.16
C THR A 144 14.03 -27.26 7.41
N ARG A 145 12.98 -26.74 8.06
CA ARG A 145 12.33 -27.40 9.21
C ARG A 145 11.69 -28.74 8.82
N ARG A 146 10.96 -28.78 7.70
CA ARG A 146 10.34 -30.01 7.19
C ARG A 146 11.38 -31.08 6.83
N SER A 147 12.50 -30.65 6.26
CA SER A 147 13.59 -31.52 5.82
C SER A 147 14.64 -31.80 6.92
N SER A 148 14.38 -31.47 8.18
CA SER A 148 15.28 -31.80 9.30
C SER A 148 14.86 -33.13 9.94
N PRO A 149 15.64 -34.23 9.76
CA PRO A 149 15.38 -35.53 10.38
C PRO A 149 15.26 -35.58 11.92
N TRP A 150 15.64 -34.51 12.64
CA TRP A 150 15.86 -34.54 14.08
C TRP A 150 14.77 -33.86 14.92
N THR A 151 13.71 -33.32 14.33
CA THR A 151 12.66 -32.57 15.06
C THR A 151 11.49 -33.43 15.57
N TRP A 152 11.55 -34.76 15.39
CA TRP A 152 10.47 -35.70 15.74
C TRP A 152 10.76 -36.61 16.95
N CYS A 153 11.80 -36.32 17.75
CA CYS A 153 12.24 -37.21 18.85
C CYS A 153 12.09 -36.63 20.27
N ILE A 154 11.15 -35.73 20.55
CA ILE A 154 10.82 -35.35 21.94
C ILE A 154 9.32 -35.45 22.15
#